data_AF-A0AA95GLP1-F1
#
_entry.id   AF-A0AA95GLP1-F1
#
_cell.length_a   1.000
_cell.length_b   1.000
_cell.length_c   1.000
_cell.angle_alpha   90.00
_cell.angle_beta   90.00
_cell.angle_gamma   90.00
#
_symmetry.space_group_name_H-M   'P 1'
#
loop_
_entity.id
_entity.type
_entity.pdbx_description
1 polymer ?
#
loop_
_entity_poly.entity_id
_entity_poly.type
_entity_poly.pdbx_seq_one_letter_code
_entity_poly.pdbx_strand_id
1 'polypeptide(L)' 'MEKVKNIPPTGIRIPIQIKEKLKKIAKKEGRSLNKEVIKRLEKSLEESEI' A
#
# COMPACT_ATOMS: atom_id res chain seq x y z
N MET A 1 -3.08 -11.89 -12.42
CA MET A 1 -3.43 -10.92 -11.34
C MET A 1 -4.88 -10.51 -11.51
N GLU A 2 -5.73 -10.75 -10.52
CA GLU A 2 -7.09 -10.20 -10.51
C GLU A 2 -7.06 -8.67 -10.61
N LYS A 3 -8.05 -8.07 -11.29
CA LYS A 3 -8.15 -6.61 -11.35
C LYS A 3 -8.37 -6.10 -9.93
N VAL A 4 -7.53 -5.17 -9.47
CA VAL A 4 -7.58 -4.58 -8.11
C VAL A 4 -8.99 -4.12 -7.71
N LYS A 5 -9.80 -3.69 -8.68
CA LYS A 5 -11.20 -3.28 -8.48
C LYS A 5 -12.17 -4.39 -8.04
N ASN A 6 -11.82 -5.66 -8.28
CA ASN A 6 -12.64 -6.82 -7.95
C ASN A 6 -12.33 -7.35 -6.53
N ILE A 7 -11.27 -6.86 -5.90
CA ILE A 7 -10.85 -7.30 -4.57
C ILE A 7 -11.66 -6.52 -3.52
N PRO A 8 -12.36 -7.19 -2.60
CA PRO A 8 -13.10 -6.51 -1.54
C PRO A 8 -12.14 -5.72 -0.64
N PRO A 9 -12.57 -4.55 -0.13
CA PRO A 9 -11.72 -3.71 0.71
C PRO A 9 -11.39 -4.42 2.03
N THR A 10 -10.12 -4.38 2.43
CA THR A 10 -9.61 -5.07 3.63
C THR A 10 -10.06 -4.43 4.96
N GLY A 11 -10.61 -3.21 4.94
CA GLY A 11 -11.14 -2.55 6.14
C GLY A 11 -10.11 -2.12 7.19
N ILE A 12 -8.85 -1.93 6.80
CA ILE A 12 -7.74 -1.60 7.74
C ILE A 12 -7.81 -0.13 8.17
N ARG A 13 -7.70 0.12 9.48
CA ARG A 13 -7.58 1.48 10.04
C ARG A 13 -6.11 1.93 10.05
N ILE A 14 -5.80 2.97 9.29
CA ILE A 14 -4.45 3.54 9.19
C ILE A 14 -4.42 4.89 9.93
N PRO A 15 -3.51 5.09 10.90
CA PRO A 15 -3.30 6.37 11.56
C PRO A 15 -3.04 7.50 10.55
N ILE A 16 -3.56 8.70 10.81
CA ILE A 16 -3.53 9.83 9.87
C ILE A 16 -2.10 10.18 9.43
N GLN A 17 -1.16 10.21 10.38
CA GLN A 17 0.24 10.53 10.12
C GLN A 17 0.90 9.56 9.12
N ILE A 18 0.56 8.27 9.22
CA ILE A 18 1.08 7.23 8.32
C ILE A 18 0.42 7.37 6.95
N LYS A 19 -0.90 7.59 6.92
CA LYS A 19 -1.67 7.77 5.68
C LYS A 19 -1.15 8.95 4.86
N GLU A 20 -0.79 10.06 5.50
CA GLU A 20 -0.23 11.23 4.82
C GLU A 20 1.18 10.97 4.26
N LYS A 21 2.04 10.28 5.02
CA LYS A 21 3.37 9.88 4.52
C LYS A 21 3.24 8.99 3.29
N LEU A 22 2.36 7.99 3.34
CA LEU A 22 2.10 7.10 2.20
C LEU A 22 1.57 7.87 0.99
N LYS A 23 0.65 8.83 1.17
CA LYS A 23 0.16 9.69 0.08
C LYS A 23 1.27 10.50 -0.57
N LYS A 24 2.17 11.10 0.21
CA LYS A 24 3.30 11.88 -0.31
C LYS A 24 4.23 11.02 -1.15
N ILE A 25 4.56 9.83 -0.66
CA ILE A 25 5.46 8.90 -1.37
C ILE A 25 4.79 8.36 -2.63
N ALA A 26 3.53 7.94 -2.54
CA ALA A 26 2.75 7.48 -3.69
C ALA A 26 2.72 8.53 -4.80
N LYS A 27 2.46 9.80 -4.45
CA LYS A 27 2.48 10.92 -5.41
C LYS A 27 3.85 11.13 -6.04
N LYS A 28 4.92 11.06 -5.24
CA LYS A 28 6.31 11.20 -5.72
C LYS A 28 6.69 10.08 -6.70
N GLU A 29 6.20 8.87 -6.49
CA GLU A 29 6.51 7.70 -7.31
C GLU A 29 5.49 7.41 -8.43
N GLY A 30 4.51 8.31 -8.63
CA GLY A 30 3.48 8.15 -9.67
C GLY A 30 2.53 6.97 -9.44
N ARG A 31 2.33 6.56 -8.18
CA ARG A 31 1.47 5.43 -7.80
C ARG A 31 0.20 5.89 -7.10
N SER A 32 -0.85 5.08 -7.18
CA SER A 32 -2.01 5.23 -6.29
C SER A 32 -1.63 4.85 -4.86
N LEU A 33 -2.36 5.39 -3.88
CA LEU A 33 -2.15 5.06 -2.47
C LEU A 33 -2.22 3.55 -2.23
N ASN A 34 -3.19 2.85 -2.83
CA ASN A 34 -3.31 1.40 -2.70
C ASN A 34 -2.08 0.67 -3.25
N LYS A 35 -1.60 1.06 -4.43
CA LYS A 35 -0.43 0.42 -5.05
C LYS A 35 0.84 0.62 -4.22
N GLU A 36 0.96 1.79 -3.58
CA GLU A 36 2.07 2.07 -2.67
C GLU A 36 1.98 1.26 -1.37
N VAL A 37 0.77 1.09 -0.81
CA VAL A 37 0.56 0.23 0.36
C VAL A 37 0.90 -1.22 0.05
N ILE A 38 0.39 -1.76 -1.06
CA ILE A 38 0.66 -3.14 -1.47
C ILE A 38 2.17 -3.37 -1.65
N LYS A 39 2.86 -2.51 -2.40
CA LYS A 39 4.31 -2.64 -2.61
C LYS A 39 5.12 -2.63 -1.31
N ARG A 40 4.72 -1.80 -0.34
CA ARG A 40 5.36 -1.77 0.98
C ARG A 40 5.12 -3.06 1.78
N LEU A 41 3.92 -3.63 1.69
CA LEU A 41 3.60 -4.89 2.33
C LEU A 41 4.36 -6.05 1.67
N GLU A 42 4.38 -6.12 0.34
CA GLU A 42 5.16 -7.11 -0.43
C GLU A 42 6.64 -7.08 -0.02
N LYS A 43 7.25 -5.89 -0.06
CA LYS A 43 8.66 -5.71 0.35
C LYS A 43 8.91 -6.15 1.79
N SER A 44 8.02 -5.81 2.71
CA SER A 44 8.17 -6.17 4.13
C SER A 44 8.03 -7.68 4.35
N LEU A 45 7.19 -8.36 3.57
CA LEU A 45 7.00 -9.81 3.65
C LEU A 45 8.21 -10.54 3.05
N GLU A 46 8.72 -10.09 1.90
CA GLU A 46 9.95 -10.62 1.30
C GLU A 46 11.15 -10.46 2.26
N GLU A 47 11.25 -9.33 2.98
CA GLU A 47 12.30 -9.11 3.99
C GLU A 47 12.12 -9.96 5.27
N SER A 48 10.93 -10.50 5.53
CA SER A 48 10.64 -11.31 6.73
C SER A 48 10.76 -12.83 6.49
N GLU A 49 10.80 -13.27 5.23
CA GLU A 49 10.97 -14.69 4.86
C GLU A 49 12.45 -15.12 4.80
N ILE A 50 13.36 -14.34 5.39
CA ILE A 50 14.81 -14.59 5.49
C ILE A 50 15.19 -14.99 6.92
#